data_AF-A0AAV4B419-F1
#
_entry.id   AF-A0AAV4B419-F1
#
_cell.length_a   1.000
_cell.length_b   1.000
_cell.length_c   1.000
_cell.angle_alpha   90.00
_cell.angle_beta   90.00
_cell.angle_gamma   90.00
#
_symmetry.space_group_name_H-M   'P 1'
#
loop_
_entity.id
_entity.type
_entity.pdbx_description
1 polymer ?
#
loop_
_entity_poly.entity_id
_entity_poly.type
_entity_poly.pdbx_seq_one_letter_code
_entity_poly.pdbx_strand_id
1 'polypeptide(L)'
;MGDFNAKVGDERVEDVVGPSDIGTVNEHGSRLIEWCQVNDFTITNTWYQNHFRRQWTWKSPGDRSRNKIDYILIQKRSETLSKHQSHCREPTVIQIIFQ
;
A
#
# COMPACT_ATOMS: atom_id res chain seq x y z
N MET A 1 -9.10 -6.31 12.19
CA MET A 1 -7.76 -6.00 11.63
C MET A 1 -7.49 -4.54 11.94
N GLY A 2 -6.32 -4.26 12.51
CA GLY A 2 -6.06 -3.01 13.24
C GLY A 2 -5.42 -1.92 12.38
N ASP A 3 -5.20 -0.77 13.03
CA ASP A 3 -4.51 0.38 12.45
C ASP A 3 -3.01 0.25 12.45
N PHE A 4 -2.43 0.10 11.24
CA PHE A 4 -0.98 0.03 11.08
C PHE A 4 -0.35 1.41 11.12
N ASN A 5 -1.09 2.49 10.79
CA ASN A 5 -0.59 3.87 10.69
C ASN A 5 0.81 3.93 10.02
N ALA A 6 0.97 3.11 8.98
CA ALA A 6 2.25 2.85 8.36
C ALA A 6 2.55 3.88 7.28
N LYS A 7 3.80 4.33 7.21
CA LYS A 7 4.32 5.17 6.14
C LYS A 7 5.44 4.40 5.49
N VAL A 8 5.28 4.00 4.24
CA VAL A 8 6.25 3.14 3.52
C VAL A 8 7.24 3.93 2.66
N GLY A 9 7.08 5.26 2.60
CA GLY A 9 7.99 6.19 1.94
C GLY A 9 8.05 6.04 0.42
N ASP A 10 8.75 6.96 -0.23
CA ASP A 10 8.89 7.04 -1.69
C ASP A 10 10.01 6.14 -2.25
N GLU A 11 10.78 5.50 -1.37
CA GLU A 11 11.87 4.60 -1.77
C GLU A 11 11.32 3.25 -2.26
N ARG A 12 11.76 2.85 -3.45
CA ARG A 12 11.40 1.54 -4.01
C ARG A 12 12.09 0.44 -3.19
N VAL A 13 11.28 -0.45 -2.63
CA VAL A 13 11.77 -1.68 -1.98
C VAL A 13 11.39 -2.87 -2.84
N GLU A 14 12.36 -3.34 -3.62
CA GLU A 14 12.26 -4.53 -4.48
C GLU A 14 10.96 -4.55 -5.31
N ASP A 15 10.10 -5.53 -5.02
CA ASP A 15 8.78 -5.78 -5.61
C ASP A 15 7.65 -5.58 -4.59
N VAL A 16 7.95 -5.01 -3.43
CA VAL A 16 6.99 -4.77 -2.33
C VAL A 16 6.47 -3.35 -2.41
N VAL A 17 7.36 -2.35 -2.41
CA VAL A 17 7.01 -0.93 -2.45
C VAL A 17 7.44 -0.32 -3.78
N GLY A 18 6.49 0.30 -4.47
CA GLY A 18 6.75 1.04 -5.70
C GLY A 18 7.25 2.47 -5.43
N PRO A 19 7.86 3.12 -6.44
CA PRO A 19 8.52 4.42 -6.30
C PRO A 19 7.56 5.63 -6.23
N SER A 20 6.24 5.40 -6.26
CA SER A 20 5.25 6.47 -6.41
C SER A 20 4.60 6.91 -5.09
N ASP A 21 5.12 6.47 -3.94
CA ASP A 21 4.61 6.93 -2.66
C ASP A 21 5.25 8.23 -2.19
N ILE A 22 4.83 8.74 -1.03
CA ILE A 22 5.21 10.08 -0.56
C ILE A 22 5.63 10.05 0.90
N GLY A 23 6.75 10.70 1.19
CA GLY A 23 7.24 10.94 2.54
C GLY A 23 8.28 9.93 2.99
N THR A 24 8.55 9.91 4.29
CA THR A 24 9.59 9.06 4.89
C THR A 24 8.97 7.81 5.52
N VAL A 25 9.72 6.70 5.46
CA VAL A 25 9.38 5.48 6.17
C VAL A 25 9.32 5.73 7.68
N ASN A 26 8.25 5.26 8.34
CA ASN A 26 8.20 5.18 9.81
C ASN A 26 8.42 3.74 10.29
N GLU A 27 8.60 3.53 11.59
CA GLU A 27 8.85 2.20 12.18
C GLU A 27 7.76 1.18 11.80
N HIS A 28 6.49 1.60 11.82
CA HIS A 28 5.37 0.75 11.41
C HIS A 28 5.41 0.41 9.92
N GLY A 29 5.87 1.34 9.08
CA GLY A 29 6.12 1.14 7.65
C GLY A 29 7.21 0.13 7.40
N SER A 30 8.35 0.24 8.08
CA SER A 30 9.43 -0.76 8.00
C SER A 30 8.93 -2.15 8.34
N ARG A 31 8.15 -2.28 9.42
CA ARG A 31 7.56 -3.57 9.83
C ARG A 31 6.54 -4.10 8.83
N LEU A 32 5.74 -3.22 8.20
CA LEU A 32 4.80 -3.59 7.15
C LEU A 32 5.55 -4.11 5.91
N ILE A 33 6.63 -3.45 5.52
CA ILE A 33 7.48 -3.85 4.39
C ILE A 33 8.10 -5.22 4.67
N GLU A 34 8.71 -5.41 5.85
CA GLU A 34 9.30 -6.69 6.26
C GLU A 34 8.24 -7.82 6.25
N TRP A 35 7.06 -7.56 6.80
CA TRP A 35 5.96 -8.53 6.77
C TRP A 35 5.54 -8.88 5.34
N CYS A 36 5.47 -7.88 4.45
CA CYS A 36 5.15 -8.10 3.04
C CYS A 36 6.24 -8.90 2.31
N GLN A 37 7.52 -8.67 2.63
CA GLN A 37 8.64 -9.46 2.09
C GLN A 37 8.55 -10.93 2.54
N VAL A 38 8.28 -11.18 3.82
CA VAL A 38 8.19 -12.55 4.37
C VAL A 38 6.97 -13.31 3.83
N ASN A 39 5.87 -12.61 3.52
CA ASN A 39 4.61 -13.24 3.11
C ASN A 39 4.31 -13.13 1.60
N ASP A 40 5.27 -12.64 0.81
CA ASP A 40 5.13 -12.40 -0.64
C ASP A 40 3.93 -11.51 -1.00
N PHE A 41 3.82 -10.34 -0.35
CA PHE A 41 2.82 -9.32 -0.67
C PHE A 41 3.46 -8.10 -1.35
N THR A 42 2.69 -7.49 -2.23
CA THR A 42 3.04 -6.25 -2.92
C THR A 42 2.04 -5.16 -2.56
N ILE A 43 2.56 -3.99 -2.19
CA ILE A 43 1.79 -2.80 -1.85
C ILE A 43 1.38 -2.06 -3.13
N THR A 44 0.40 -2.58 -3.85
CA THR A 44 0.05 -2.09 -5.19
C THR A 44 -0.25 -0.58 -5.29
N ASN A 45 -0.76 0.03 -4.23
CA ASN A 45 -1.07 1.48 -4.20
C ASN A 45 0.17 2.40 -4.26
N THR A 46 1.39 1.85 -4.17
CA THR A 46 2.65 2.59 -4.33
C THR A 46 3.31 2.38 -5.70
N TRP A 47 2.84 1.41 -6.48
CA TRP A 47 3.34 1.12 -7.83
C TRP A 47 2.74 2.01 -8.91
N TYR A 48 1.50 2.45 -8.70
CA TYR A 48 0.80 3.30 -9.64
C TYR A 48 0.91 4.77 -9.23
N GLN A 49 1.20 5.63 -10.19
CA GLN A 49 1.05 7.08 -10.02
C GLN A 49 -0.43 7.40 -9.86
N ASN A 50 -0.85 7.62 -8.62
CA ASN A 50 -2.20 8.04 -8.32
C ASN A 50 -2.37 9.54 -8.59
N HIS A 51 -3.57 9.93 -9.01
CA HIS A 51 -3.92 11.33 -9.15
C HIS A 51 -3.71 12.07 -7.81
N PHE A 52 -3.20 13.30 -7.84
CA PHE A 52 -2.81 14.07 -6.65
C PHE A 52 -3.86 14.04 -5.52
N ARG A 53 -5.16 14.12 -5.86
CA ARG A 53 -6.28 14.07 -4.89
C ARG A 53 -6.42 12.75 -4.11
N ARG A 54 -5.84 11.64 -4.60
CA ARG A 54 -5.91 10.29 -4.01
C ARG A 54 -4.60 9.87 -3.31
N GLN A 55 -3.64 10.79 -3.23
CA GLN A 55 -2.34 10.50 -2.62
C GLN A 55 -2.39 10.41 -1.09
N TRP A 56 -3.42 10.96 -0.47
CA TRP A 56 -3.64 10.89 0.97
C TRP A 56 -5.03 10.33 1.23
N THR A 57 -5.14 9.63 2.35
CA THR A 57 -6.40 9.04 2.79
C THR A 57 -6.87 9.62 4.12
N TRP A 58 -5.97 10.25 4.86
CA TRP A 58 -6.28 10.97 6.08
C TRP A 58 -5.77 12.41 6.04
N LYS A 59 -6.54 13.34 6.62
CA LYS A 59 -6.18 14.75 6.80
C LYS A 59 -6.37 15.16 8.24
N SER A 60 -5.42 15.93 8.79
CA SER A 60 -5.57 16.48 10.13
C SER A 60 -6.59 17.63 10.14
N PRO A 61 -7.26 17.87 11.30
CA PRO A 61 -8.11 19.04 11.48
C PRO A 61 -7.32 20.33 11.20
N GLY A 62 -7.82 21.13 10.25
CA GLY A 62 -7.16 22.34 9.77
C GLY A 62 -6.18 22.16 8.61
N ASP A 63 -6.17 21.00 7.93
CA ASP A 63 -5.34 20.69 6.75
C ASP A 63 -3.82 20.86 6.99
N ARG A 64 -3.39 20.70 8.24
CA ARG A 64 -1.97 20.86 8.63
C ARG A 64 -1.09 19.70 8.18
N SER A 65 -1.69 18.53 7.97
CA SER A 65 -0.99 17.31 7.61
C SER A 65 -1.90 16.40 6.81
N ARG A 66 -1.32 15.76 5.79
CA ARG A 66 -1.99 14.77 4.97
C ARG A 66 -1.17 13.49 5.05
N ASN A 67 -1.80 12.38 5.40
CA ASN A 67 -1.14 11.09 5.54
C ASN A 67 -1.81 10.09 4.60
N LYS A 68 -1.00 9.23 4.00
CA LYS A 68 -1.46 8.01 3.36
C LYS A 68 -1.25 6.88 4.35
N ILE A 69 -2.36 6.30 4.82
CA ILE A 69 -2.35 5.20 5.79
C ILE A 69 -3.09 3.97 5.27
N ASP A 70 -3.76 4.10 4.11
CA ASP A 70 -4.52 3.02 3.49
C ASP A 70 -3.75 2.42 2.31
N TYR A 71 -3.54 1.11 2.41
CA TYR A 71 -2.78 0.35 1.43
C TYR A 71 -3.56 -0.88 0.96
N ILE A 72 -3.37 -1.18 -0.33
CA ILE A 72 -3.92 -2.37 -0.97
C ILE A 72 -2.77 -3.35 -1.15
N LEU A 73 -2.82 -4.44 -0.38
CA LEU A 73 -1.84 -5.51 -0.43
C LEU A 73 -2.37 -6.63 -1.33
N ILE A 74 -1.54 -7.09 -2.27
CA ILE A 74 -1.85 -8.22 -3.14
C ILE A 74 -0.75 -9.27 -2.99
N GLN A 75 -1.14 -10.53 -2.76
CA GLN A 75 -0.20 -11.63 -2.67
C GLN A 75 0.35 -11.98 -4.07
N LYS A 76 1.68 -12.02 -4.22
CA LYS A 76 2.39 -12.29 -5.48
C LYS A 76 2.07 -13.65 -6.09
N ARG A 77 1.72 -14.65 -5.26
CA ARG A 77 1.29 -15.98 -5.75
C ARG A 77 0.08 -15.91 -6.72
N SER A 78 -0.63 -14.78 -6.73
CA SER A 78 -1.78 -14.48 -7.57
C SER A 78 -1.43 -13.68 -8.84
N GLU A 79 -0.16 -13.40 -9.14
CA GLU A 79 0.28 -12.51 -10.24
C GLU A 79 -0.21 -12.89 -11.64
N THR A 80 -0.68 -14.12 -11.84
CA THR A 80 -1.40 -14.51 -13.07
C THR A 80 -2.65 -13.65 -13.31
N LEU A 81 -3.21 -12.98 -12.29
CA LEU A 81 -4.45 -12.19 -12.39
C LEU A 81 -4.29 -10.73 -12.82
N SER A 82 -3.06 -10.17 -12.91
CA SER A 82 -2.90 -8.77 -13.37
C SER A 82 -3.14 -8.58 -14.88
N LYS A 83 -3.24 -9.68 -15.65
CA LYS A 83 -3.50 -9.66 -17.09
C LYS A 83 -4.96 -9.90 -17.49
N HIS A 84 -5.80 -10.43 -16.61
CA HIS A 84 -7.19 -10.79 -16.95
C HIS A 84 -8.13 -10.46 -15.79
N GLN A 85 -8.62 -9.23 -15.78
CA GLN A 85 -9.80 -8.85 -15.01
C GLN A 85 -11.04 -9.45 -15.67
N SER A 86 -11.28 -10.76 -15.55
CA SER A 86 -12.55 -11.37 -16.02
C SER A 86 -12.96 -12.71 -15.41
N HIS A 87 -12.20 -13.37 -14.51
CA HIS A 87 -12.67 -14.65 -13.99
C HIS A 87 -12.24 -14.98 -12.56
N CYS A 88 -13.23 -15.46 -11.81
CA CYS A 88 -13.23 -15.58 -10.37
C CYS A 88 -12.29 -16.69 -9.87
N ARG A 89 -11.20 -16.28 -9.23
CA ARG A 89 -10.74 -16.82 -7.93
C ARG A 89 -10.26 -15.60 -7.17
N GLU A 90 -10.90 -15.28 -6.06
CA GLU A 90 -10.64 -14.05 -5.31
C GLU A 90 -9.12 -13.91 -5.05
N PRO A 91 -8.41 -12.97 -5.70
CA PRO A 91 -7.10 -12.61 -5.20
C PRO A 91 -7.32 -12.14 -3.77
N THR A 92 -6.50 -12.59 -2.82
CA THR A 92 -6.51 -12.13 -1.43
C THR A 92 -6.06 -10.68 -1.40
N VAL A 93 -6.98 -9.79 -1.79
CA VAL A 93 -6.82 -8.34 -1.71
C VAL A 93 -7.12 -7.97 -0.28
N ILE A 94 -6.07 -7.76 0.52
CA ILE A 94 -6.23 -7.20 1.85
C ILE A 94 -6.24 -5.69 1.66
N GLN A 95 -7.45 -5.13 1.63
CA GLN A 95 -7.64 -3.69 1.68
C GLN A 95 -7.63 -3.27 3.15
N ILE A 96 -6.55 -2.60 3.58
CA ILE A 96 -6.50 -1.98 4.90
C ILE A 96 -7.15 -0.60 4.72
N ILE A 97 -8.40 -0.47 5.18
CA ILE A 97 -9.17 0.79 5.19
C ILE A 97 -9.30 1.30 6.63
N PHE A 98 -8.90 2.53 6.88
CA PHE A 98 -9.17 3.31 8.09
C PHE A 98 -10.41 4.15 7.90
N GLN A 99 -11.35 4.00 8.82
CA GLN A 99 -12.55 4.82 8.94
C GLN A 99 -12.42 5.76 10.13
#